data_AF-A0A6V8E5T8-F1
#
_entry.id   AF-A0A6V8E5T8-F1
#
_cell.length_a   1.000
_cell.length_b   1.000
_cell.length_c   1.000
_cell.angle_alpha   90.00
_cell.angle_beta   90.00
_cell.angle_gamma   90.00
#
_symmetry.space_group_name_H-M   'P 1'
#
loop_
_entity.id
_entity.type
_entity.pdbx_description
1 polymer ?
#
loop_
_entity_poly.entity_id
_entity_poly.type
_entity_poly.pdbx_seq_one_letter_code
_entity_poly.pdbx_strand_id
1 'polypeptide(L)'
;MDEIVEAALLFWLPFAFIPFGLWLSQVKSSIMSSRIGYLIALCGVVFVLASPWTVPKSPSSAVGHLLGFIAGPTIMILIGLFKIAYSGNVPVGRLSINDRNFGLLLFFMGIIWFSLMHWWEITPVMSSGEVNRYWLIFLPNLLISLTCLSLAGGLAMLSFGDSRTSESKYLFGTSLVSFVFLICAMNLDSSNIDAVGFREYVWLSVADLIGIVIGSMLAIICFASVIFVYESTLPKPKSIDAPTNEELSKISQVILDNLGGEE
;
A
#
# COMPACT_ATOMS: atom_id res chain seq x y z
N MET A 1 -5.86 -22.45 -29.27
CA MET A 1 -5.94 -20.98 -29.23
C MET A 1 -4.51 -20.47 -29.12
N ASP A 2 -4.18 -19.31 -29.67
CA ASP A 2 -2.83 -18.74 -29.53
C ASP A 2 -2.53 -18.48 -28.04
N GLU A 3 -1.32 -18.79 -27.56
CA GLU A 3 -0.92 -18.69 -26.14
C GLU A 3 -1.07 -17.25 -25.63
N ILE A 4 -0.89 -16.27 -26.52
CA ILE A 4 -1.09 -14.85 -26.23
C ILE A 4 -2.57 -14.55 -25.98
N VAL A 5 -3.46 -15.09 -26.82
CA VAL A 5 -4.92 -14.90 -26.71
C VAL A 5 -5.43 -15.59 -25.44
N GLU A 6 -4.87 -16.74 -25.09
CA GLU A 6 -5.20 -17.46 -23.87
C GLU A 6 -4.81 -16.67 -22.62
N ALA A 7 -3.58 -16.12 -22.58
CA ALA A 7 -3.16 -15.24 -21.49
C ALA A 7 -4.00 -13.95 -21.41
N ALA A 8 -4.35 -13.36 -22.56
CA ALA A 8 -5.19 -12.16 -22.60
C ALA A 8 -6.58 -12.40 -21.99
N LEU A 9 -7.22 -13.53 -22.32
CA LEU A 9 -8.58 -13.84 -21.87
C LEU A 9 -8.63 -14.43 -20.45
N LEU A 10 -7.66 -15.28 -20.09
CA LEU A 10 -7.72 -16.03 -18.83
C LEU A 10 -6.90 -15.40 -17.70
N PHE A 11 -6.03 -14.43 -17.99
CA PHE A 11 -5.28 -13.69 -16.97
C PHE A 11 -5.56 -12.19 -17.02
N TRP A 12 -5.30 -11.53 -18.15
CA TRP A 12 -5.36 -10.06 -18.22
C TRP A 12 -6.77 -9.49 -18.12
N LEU A 13 -7.75 -10.13 -18.76
CA LEU A 13 -9.15 -9.72 -18.65
C LEU A 13 -9.68 -9.88 -17.20
N PRO A 14 -9.48 -11.03 -16.53
CA PRO A 14 -9.78 -11.14 -15.10
C PRO A 14 -9.02 -10.15 -14.22
N PHE A 15 -7.75 -9.86 -14.54
CA PHE A 15 -6.98 -8.85 -13.81
C PHE A 15 -7.61 -7.46 -13.95
N ALA A 16 -8.10 -7.09 -15.13
CA ALA A 16 -8.81 -5.82 -15.37
C ALA A 16 -10.17 -5.75 -14.66
N PHE A 17 -10.83 -6.89 -14.40
CA PHE A 17 -12.07 -6.95 -13.62
C PHE A 17 -11.89 -6.51 -12.16
N ILE A 18 -10.68 -6.61 -11.59
CA ILE A 18 -10.43 -6.22 -10.20
C ILE A 18 -10.62 -4.70 -10.00
N PRO A 19 -9.85 -3.80 -10.65
CA PRO A 19 -10.05 -2.36 -10.47
C PRO A 19 -11.41 -1.89 -11.00
N PHE A 20 -11.90 -2.49 -12.09
CA PHE A 20 -13.22 -2.15 -12.64
C PHE A 20 -14.36 -2.51 -11.69
N GLY A 21 -14.34 -3.71 -11.11
CA GLY A 21 -15.32 -4.17 -10.13
C GLY A 21 -15.27 -3.34 -8.85
N LEU A 22 -14.07 -2.99 -8.36
CA LEU A 22 -13.92 -2.08 -7.23
C LEU A 22 -14.48 -0.69 -7.53
N TRP A 23 -14.17 -0.11 -8.69
CA TRP A 23 -14.74 1.17 -9.11
C TRP A 23 -16.28 1.11 -9.16
N LEU A 24 -16.84 0.10 -9.81
CA LEU A 24 -18.29 -0.11 -9.89
C LEU A 24 -18.93 -0.30 -8.51
N SER A 25 -18.20 -0.93 -7.58
CA SER A 25 -18.68 -1.16 -6.21
C SER A 25 -18.91 0.12 -5.42
N GLN A 26 -18.18 1.20 -5.78
CA GLN A 26 -18.20 2.51 -5.12
C GLN A 26 -19.19 3.50 -5.75
N VAL A 27 -19.83 3.14 -6.87
CA VAL A 27 -20.81 4.01 -7.52
C VAL A 27 -22.08 4.05 -6.66
N LYS A 28 -22.37 5.23 -6.10
CA LYS A 28 -23.50 5.46 -5.16
C LYS A 28 -24.90 5.28 -5.76
N SER A 29 -25.01 4.95 -7.05
CA SER A 29 -26.29 4.96 -7.78
C SER A 29 -27.23 3.81 -7.39
N SER A 30 -26.71 2.65 -6.97
CA SER A 30 -27.55 1.54 -6.48
C SER A 30 -26.79 0.48 -5.68
N ILE A 31 -27.47 -0.12 -4.70
CA ILE A 31 -26.98 -1.31 -3.96
C ILE A 31 -26.69 -2.49 -4.89
N MET A 32 -27.46 -2.64 -5.98
CA MET A 32 -27.26 -3.70 -6.97
C MET A 32 -25.93 -3.52 -7.72
N SER A 33 -25.63 -2.30 -8.18
CA SER A 33 -24.34 -1.96 -8.80
C SER A 33 -23.19 -2.27 -7.84
N SER A 34 -23.36 -1.95 -6.55
CA SER A 34 -22.33 -2.22 -5.55
C SER A 34 -22.02 -3.71 -5.43
N ARG A 35 -23.06 -4.56 -5.29
CA ARG A 35 -22.92 -6.03 -5.19
C ARG A 35 -22.33 -6.64 -6.46
N ILE A 36 -22.77 -6.20 -7.64
CA ILE A 36 -22.22 -6.66 -8.92
C ILE A 36 -20.73 -6.29 -9.02
N GLY A 37 -20.35 -5.08 -8.62
CA GLY A 37 -18.95 -4.67 -8.58
C GLY A 37 -18.08 -5.59 -7.71
N TYR A 38 -18.54 -5.92 -6.50
CA TYR A 38 -17.84 -6.88 -5.64
C TYR A 38 -17.75 -8.28 -6.23
N LEU A 39 -18.81 -8.77 -6.88
CA LEU A 39 -18.78 -10.07 -7.55
C LEU A 39 -17.78 -10.09 -8.72
N ILE A 40 -17.76 -9.04 -9.54
CA ILE A 40 -16.81 -8.90 -10.65
C ILE A 40 -15.37 -8.88 -10.12
N ALA A 41 -15.10 -8.09 -9.07
CA ALA A 41 -13.77 -8.04 -8.47
C ALA A 41 -13.35 -9.39 -7.87
N LEU A 42 -14.27 -10.08 -7.17
CA LEU A 42 -14.02 -11.40 -6.60
C LEU A 42 -13.72 -12.43 -7.70
N CYS A 43 -14.50 -12.46 -8.77
CA CYS A 43 -14.24 -13.31 -9.93
C CYS A 43 -12.86 -13.00 -10.52
N GLY A 44 -12.51 -11.73 -10.71
CA GLY A 44 -11.19 -11.31 -11.18
C GLY A 44 -10.05 -11.89 -10.33
N VAL A 45 -10.15 -11.76 -9.00
CA VAL A 45 -9.17 -12.32 -8.05
C VAL A 45 -9.07 -13.84 -8.18
N VAL A 46 -10.20 -14.55 -8.18
CA VAL A 46 -10.21 -16.03 -8.26
C VAL A 46 -9.55 -16.51 -9.56
N PHE A 47 -9.86 -15.91 -10.69
CA PHE A 47 -9.27 -16.30 -11.98
C PHE A 47 -7.77 -15.97 -12.07
N VAL A 48 -7.33 -14.83 -11.52
CA VAL A 48 -5.89 -14.50 -11.45
C VAL A 48 -5.14 -15.52 -10.58
N LEU A 49 -5.69 -15.90 -9.42
CA LEU A 49 -5.10 -16.92 -8.56
C LEU A 49 -5.14 -18.31 -9.20
N ALA A 50 -6.14 -18.59 -10.04
CA ALA A 50 -6.26 -19.84 -10.79
C ALA A 50 -5.32 -19.91 -12.02
N SER A 51 -4.66 -18.81 -12.38
CA SER A 51 -3.82 -18.75 -13.58
C SER A 51 -2.69 -19.79 -13.69
N PRO A 52 -2.06 -20.26 -12.59
CA PRO A 52 -1.10 -21.39 -12.64
C PRO A 52 -1.67 -22.66 -13.24
N TRP A 53 -2.98 -22.87 -13.12
CA TRP A 53 -3.67 -24.03 -13.67
C TRP A 53 -4.29 -23.75 -15.05
N THR A 54 -4.73 -22.52 -15.31
CA THR A 54 -5.42 -22.20 -16.57
C THR A 54 -4.49 -21.78 -17.69
N VAL A 55 -3.36 -21.12 -17.40
CA VAL A 55 -2.39 -20.64 -18.41
C VAL A 55 -0.93 -20.91 -17.99
N PRO A 56 -0.56 -22.16 -17.67
CA PRO A 56 0.73 -22.49 -17.04
C PRO A 56 1.97 -22.11 -17.85
N LYS A 57 1.85 -22.01 -19.18
CA LYS A 57 2.95 -21.65 -20.08
C LYS A 57 3.18 -20.14 -20.18
N SER A 58 2.21 -19.32 -19.75
CA SER A 58 2.31 -17.87 -19.86
C SER A 58 3.25 -17.31 -18.79
N PRO A 59 4.19 -16.40 -19.15
CA PRO A 59 4.98 -15.65 -18.17
C PRO A 59 4.13 -14.95 -17.10
N SER A 60 2.92 -14.49 -17.48
CA SER A 60 1.96 -13.83 -16.59
C SER A 60 1.45 -14.75 -15.48
N SER A 61 1.42 -16.06 -15.72
CA SER A 61 1.01 -17.06 -14.73
C SER A 61 1.94 -17.11 -13.51
N ALA A 62 3.20 -16.72 -13.65
CA ALA A 62 4.13 -16.65 -12.52
C ALA A 62 3.72 -15.57 -11.50
N VAL A 63 3.02 -14.51 -11.94
CA VAL A 63 2.45 -13.50 -11.04
C VAL A 63 1.31 -14.09 -10.22
N GLY A 64 0.34 -14.75 -10.87
CA GLY A 64 -0.76 -15.41 -10.16
C GLY A 64 -0.30 -16.51 -9.22
N HIS A 65 0.71 -17.28 -9.63
CA HIS A 65 1.39 -18.26 -8.79
C HIS A 65 1.95 -17.61 -7.52
N LEU A 66 2.73 -16.53 -7.66
CA LEU A 66 3.29 -15.83 -6.50
C LEU A 66 2.19 -15.29 -5.59
N LEU A 67 1.18 -14.62 -6.16
CA LEU A 67 0.09 -14.00 -5.39
C LEU A 67 -0.61 -15.00 -4.47
N GLY A 68 -0.84 -16.23 -4.94
CA GLY A 68 -1.40 -17.30 -4.12
C GLY A 68 -0.56 -17.63 -2.88
N PHE A 69 0.76 -17.67 -3.03
CA PHE A 69 1.69 -17.96 -1.93
C PHE A 69 1.80 -16.82 -0.92
N ILE A 70 1.87 -15.57 -1.41
CA ILE A 70 2.18 -14.42 -0.54
C ILE A 70 0.94 -13.80 0.11
N ALA A 71 -0.27 -14.04 -0.42
CA ALA A 71 -1.50 -13.39 0.05
C ALA A 71 -1.73 -13.56 1.56
N GLY A 72 -1.66 -14.80 2.06
CA GLY A 72 -1.83 -15.11 3.48
C GLY A 72 -0.89 -14.32 4.40
N PRO A 73 0.43 -14.51 4.30
CA PRO A 73 1.38 -13.82 5.17
C PRO A 73 1.40 -12.31 4.97
N THR A 74 1.18 -11.79 3.76
CA THR A 74 1.05 -10.34 3.54
C THR A 74 -0.18 -9.77 4.25
N ILE A 75 -1.33 -10.44 4.19
CA ILE A 75 -2.55 -10.00 4.91
C ILE A 75 -2.31 -9.99 6.42
N MET A 76 -1.63 -11.00 6.95
CA MET A 76 -1.28 -11.06 8.38
C MET A 76 -0.38 -9.88 8.80
N ILE A 77 0.67 -9.59 8.02
CA ILE A 77 1.55 -8.44 8.27
C ILE A 77 0.78 -7.13 8.18
N LEU A 78 -0.06 -6.95 7.14
CA LEU A 78 -0.82 -5.72 6.92
C LEU A 78 -1.79 -5.45 8.08
N ILE A 79 -2.59 -6.46 8.47
CA ILE A 79 -3.51 -6.35 9.62
C ILE A 79 -2.72 -6.16 10.92
N GLY A 80 -1.57 -6.82 11.05
CA GLY A 80 -0.67 -6.70 12.20
C GLY A 80 -0.19 -5.26 12.39
N LEU A 81 0.39 -4.67 11.35
CA LEU A 81 0.86 -3.29 11.33
C LEU A 81 -0.28 -2.30 11.55
N PHE A 82 -1.45 -2.52 10.92
CA PHE A 82 -2.63 -1.69 11.12
C PHE A 82 -3.04 -1.68 12.60
N LYS A 83 -3.15 -2.85 13.23
CA LYS A 83 -3.51 -2.94 14.66
C LYS A 83 -2.46 -2.29 15.55
N ILE A 84 -1.16 -2.44 15.26
CA ILE A 84 -0.09 -1.77 16.00
C ILE A 84 -0.23 -0.25 15.86
N ALA A 85 -0.35 0.26 14.64
CA ALA A 85 -0.37 1.68 14.32
C ALA A 85 -1.66 2.40 14.75
N TYR A 86 -2.78 1.72 14.91
CA TYR A 86 -4.07 2.31 15.31
C TYR A 86 -4.55 1.91 16.71
N SER A 87 -3.76 1.11 17.42
CA SER A 87 -3.95 0.88 18.86
C SER A 87 -3.46 2.07 19.70
N GLY A 88 -4.05 2.22 20.87
CA GLY A 88 -3.63 3.22 21.86
C GLY A 88 -4.26 4.60 21.65
N ASN A 89 -3.48 5.65 21.89
CA ASN A 89 -3.97 7.02 21.94
C ASN A 89 -4.12 7.63 20.53
N VAL A 90 -5.16 7.21 19.81
CA VAL A 90 -5.54 7.74 18.50
C VAL A 90 -6.78 8.63 18.64
N PRO A 91 -6.80 9.84 18.07
CA PRO A 91 -7.92 10.80 18.22
C PRO A 91 -9.28 10.27 17.74
N VAL A 92 -9.30 9.31 16.81
CA VAL A 92 -10.51 8.72 16.25
C VAL A 92 -10.38 7.20 16.23
N GLY A 93 -11.35 6.49 16.85
CA GLY A 93 -11.47 5.04 16.72
C GLY A 93 -10.36 4.21 17.38
N ARG A 94 -10.00 4.52 18.64
CA ARG A 94 -8.98 3.78 19.39
C ARG A 94 -9.26 2.27 19.43
N LEU A 95 -8.32 1.47 18.92
CA LEU A 95 -8.32 0.04 19.18
C LEU A 95 -7.80 -0.25 20.60
N SER A 96 -8.23 -1.37 21.17
CA SER A 96 -7.84 -1.75 22.52
C SER A 96 -6.33 -2.04 22.60
N ILE A 97 -5.75 -1.96 23.79
CA ILE A 97 -4.34 -2.35 24.00
C ILE A 97 -4.12 -3.84 23.64
N ASN A 98 -5.13 -4.69 23.86
CA ASN A 98 -5.06 -6.11 23.48
C ASN A 98 -4.97 -6.30 21.96
N ASP A 99 -5.60 -5.43 21.17
CA ASP A 99 -5.49 -5.45 19.71
C ASP A 99 -4.04 -5.22 19.24
N ARG A 100 -3.26 -4.43 19.99
CA ARG A 100 -1.84 -4.21 19.70
C ARG A 100 -1.03 -5.50 19.80
N ASN A 101 -1.24 -6.24 20.89
CA ASN A 101 -0.54 -7.51 21.12
C ASN A 101 -0.95 -8.54 20.07
N PHE A 102 -2.23 -8.57 19.71
CA PHE A 102 -2.69 -9.40 18.60
C PHE A 102 -2.11 -8.96 17.25
N GLY A 103 -1.94 -7.65 17.03
CA GLY A 103 -1.26 -7.11 15.85
C GLY A 103 0.19 -7.57 15.74
N LEU A 104 0.93 -7.57 16.86
CA LEU A 104 2.29 -8.11 16.90
C LEU A 104 2.32 -9.60 16.60
N LEU A 105 1.42 -10.38 17.19
CA LEU A 105 1.30 -11.81 16.91
C LEU A 105 1.14 -12.06 15.41
N LEU A 106 0.20 -11.35 14.75
CA LEU A 106 -0.04 -11.48 13.32
C LEU A 106 1.18 -11.09 12.49
N PHE A 107 1.85 -9.99 12.85
CA PHE A 107 3.09 -9.57 12.19
C PHE A 107 4.17 -10.67 12.27
N PHE A 108 4.42 -11.21 13.47
CA PHE A 108 5.42 -12.26 13.67
C PHE A 108 5.05 -13.56 12.96
N MET A 109 3.78 -13.97 12.98
CA MET A 109 3.33 -15.14 12.22
C MET A 109 3.55 -14.96 10.72
N GLY A 110 3.27 -13.77 10.18
CA GLY A 110 3.54 -13.46 8.77
C GLY A 110 5.05 -13.46 8.44
N ILE A 111 5.89 -12.90 9.30
CA ILE A 111 7.35 -12.95 9.16
C ILE A 111 7.87 -14.40 9.21
N ILE A 112 7.43 -15.19 10.19
CA ILE A 112 7.80 -16.60 10.30
C ILE A 112 7.40 -17.34 9.04
N TRP A 113 6.19 -17.12 8.53
CA TRP A 113 5.75 -17.75 7.28
C TRP A 113 6.65 -17.36 6.11
N PHE A 114 6.99 -16.08 5.94
CA PHE A 114 7.95 -15.65 4.93
C PHE A 114 9.34 -16.29 5.13
N SER A 115 9.81 -16.43 6.36
CA SER A 115 11.07 -17.12 6.66
C SER A 115 11.01 -18.59 6.25
N LEU A 116 9.90 -19.29 6.52
CA LEU A 116 9.71 -20.68 6.10
C LEU A 116 9.69 -20.80 4.58
N MET A 117 9.04 -19.86 3.88
CA MET A 117 9.07 -19.81 2.41
C MET A 117 10.45 -19.48 1.86
N HIS A 118 11.24 -18.67 2.55
CA HIS A 118 12.57 -18.30 2.07
C HIS A 118 13.61 -19.41 2.29
N TRP A 119 13.69 -19.97 3.49
CA TRP A 119 14.76 -20.91 3.86
C TRP A 119 14.42 -22.39 3.66
N TRP A 120 13.13 -22.73 3.51
CA TRP A 120 12.69 -24.12 3.43
C TRP A 120 12.10 -24.48 2.06
N GLU A 121 11.66 -25.73 1.91
CA GLU A 121 11.11 -26.29 0.66
C GLU A 121 9.77 -25.68 0.20
N ILE A 122 9.25 -24.68 0.94
CA ILE A 122 8.00 -23.98 0.64
C ILE A 122 8.28 -22.73 -0.23
N THR A 123 9.52 -22.58 -0.71
CA THR A 123 9.85 -21.53 -1.69
C THR A 123 8.92 -21.64 -2.90
N PRO A 124 8.35 -20.53 -3.42
CA PRO A 124 7.51 -20.59 -4.60
C PRO A 124 8.31 -21.05 -5.83
N VAL A 125 8.23 -22.34 -6.16
CA VAL A 125 8.88 -22.98 -7.31
C VAL A 125 7.84 -23.27 -8.39
N MET A 126 8.14 -22.90 -9.63
CA MET A 126 7.27 -23.13 -10.78
C MET A 126 7.27 -24.61 -11.16
N SER A 127 6.32 -25.04 -12.01
CA SER A 127 6.26 -26.42 -12.53
C SER A 127 7.49 -26.84 -13.34
N SER A 128 8.29 -25.88 -13.83
CA SER A 128 9.58 -26.11 -14.47
C SER A 128 10.72 -26.49 -13.50
N GLY A 129 10.50 -26.38 -12.18
CA GLY A 129 11.53 -26.58 -11.16
C GLY A 129 12.35 -25.32 -10.83
N GLU A 130 12.11 -24.21 -11.53
CA GLU A 130 12.77 -22.93 -11.26
C GLU A 130 12.03 -22.13 -10.18
N VAL A 131 12.78 -21.44 -9.32
CA VAL A 131 12.20 -20.47 -8.37
C VAL A 131 11.45 -19.38 -9.15
N ASN A 132 10.27 -19.03 -8.66
CA ASN A 132 9.49 -17.96 -9.24
C ASN A 132 10.29 -16.64 -9.22
N ARG A 133 10.66 -16.12 -10.39
CA ARG A 133 11.40 -14.85 -10.53
C ARG A 133 10.81 -13.68 -9.75
N TYR A 134 9.48 -13.63 -9.60
CA TYR A 134 8.83 -12.54 -8.90
C TYR A 134 9.02 -12.65 -7.38
N TRP A 135 9.27 -13.85 -6.83
CA TRP A 135 9.63 -14.02 -5.42
C TRP A 135 10.95 -13.33 -5.09
N LEU A 136 11.94 -13.49 -5.98
CA LEU A 136 13.28 -12.88 -5.84
C LEU A 136 13.22 -11.36 -5.87
N ILE A 137 12.24 -10.77 -6.54
CA ILE A 137 11.99 -9.33 -6.55
C ILE A 137 11.14 -8.91 -5.34
N PHE A 138 10.08 -9.67 -5.06
CA PHE A 138 9.09 -9.34 -4.04
C PHE A 138 9.68 -9.34 -2.63
N LEU A 139 10.38 -10.41 -2.23
CA LEU A 139 10.81 -10.56 -0.84
C LEU A 139 11.80 -9.46 -0.41
N PRO A 140 12.86 -9.13 -1.18
CA PRO A 140 13.72 -8.00 -0.85
C PRO A 140 12.97 -6.66 -0.76
N ASN A 141 12.12 -6.37 -1.76
CA ASN A 141 11.34 -5.13 -1.77
C ASN A 141 10.41 -5.03 -0.57
N LEU A 142 9.76 -6.14 -0.19
CA LEU A 142 8.92 -6.22 0.99
C LEU A 142 9.73 -5.94 2.26
N LEU A 143 10.86 -6.63 2.46
CA LEU A 143 11.65 -6.49 3.69
C LEU A 143 12.29 -5.11 3.84
N ILE A 144 12.79 -4.53 2.74
CA ILE A 144 13.31 -3.15 2.73
C ILE A 144 12.17 -2.17 3.05
N SER A 145 11.03 -2.30 2.35
CA SER A 145 9.88 -1.43 2.57
C SER A 145 9.33 -1.55 3.99
N LEU A 146 9.20 -2.76 4.53
CA LEU A 146 8.75 -3.00 5.90
C LEU A 146 9.70 -2.37 6.93
N THR A 147 11.00 -2.48 6.71
CA THR A 147 12.02 -1.83 7.54
C THR A 147 11.85 -0.32 7.49
N CYS A 148 11.90 0.29 6.31
CA CYS A 148 11.83 1.74 6.16
C CYS A 148 10.50 2.33 6.62
N LEU A 149 9.36 1.73 6.25
CA LEU A 149 8.03 2.24 6.60
C LEU A 149 7.73 2.06 8.09
N SER A 150 8.14 0.95 8.71
CA SER A 150 7.96 0.78 10.16
C SER A 150 8.84 1.76 10.94
N LEU A 151 10.08 1.98 10.49
CA LEU A 151 10.97 2.99 11.08
C LEU A 151 10.37 4.40 10.95
N ALA A 152 9.96 4.79 9.75
CA ALA A 152 9.33 6.09 9.48
C ALA A 152 8.02 6.27 10.28
N GLY A 153 7.20 5.22 10.33
CA GLY A 153 5.98 5.20 11.15
C GLY A 153 6.28 5.37 12.64
N GLY A 154 7.28 4.66 13.17
CA GLY A 154 7.72 4.80 14.55
C GLY A 154 8.22 6.21 14.88
N LEU A 155 8.96 6.85 13.98
CA LEU A 155 9.38 8.25 14.11
C LEU A 155 8.19 9.21 14.07
N ALA A 156 7.27 9.03 13.12
CA ALA A 156 6.07 9.85 13.00
C ALA A 156 5.21 9.80 14.29
N MET A 157 5.12 8.64 14.95
CA MET A 157 4.42 8.51 16.23
C MET A 157 5.08 9.32 17.36
N LEU A 158 6.41 9.47 17.35
CA LEU A 158 7.11 10.30 18.33
C LEU A 158 7.04 11.79 18.00
N SER A 159 7.09 12.14 16.72
CA SER A 159 7.12 13.53 16.27
C SER A 159 5.73 14.19 16.29
N PHE A 160 4.69 13.46 15.91
CA PHE A 160 3.33 14.01 15.72
C PHE A 160 2.29 13.37 16.64
N GLY A 161 2.60 12.24 17.28
CA GLY A 161 1.67 11.52 18.14
C GLY A 161 1.72 12.02 19.58
N ASP A 162 0.58 12.40 20.13
CA ASP A 162 0.47 12.69 21.56
C ASP A 162 0.51 11.39 22.38
N SER A 163 1.55 11.24 23.19
CA SER A 163 1.72 10.11 24.11
C SER A 163 1.77 8.73 23.42
N ARG A 164 2.30 8.65 22.19
CA ARG A 164 2.37 7.43 21.36
C ARG A 164 3.71 6.70 21.38
N THR A 165 4.44 6.82 22.50
CA THR A 165 5.77 6.22 22.66
C THR A 165 5.74 4.70 22.66
N SER A 166 4.63 4.09 23.11
CA SER A 166 4.50 2.63 23.13
C SER A 166 4.37 2.08 21.71
N GLU A 167 3.50 2.67 20.89
CA GLU A 167 3.27 2.28 19.49
C GLU A 167 4.53 2.45 18.66
N SER A 168 5.26 3.55 18.89
CA SER A 168 6.57 3.79 18.28
C SER A 168 7.57 2.67 18.55
N LYS A 169 7.70 2.22 19.82
CA LYS A 169 8.60 1.11 20.18
C LYS A 169 8.25 -0.19 19.44
N TYR A 170 6.97 -0.49 19.27
CA TYR A 170 6.55 -1.68 18.53
C TYR A 170 6.89 -1.56 17.05
N LEU A 171 6.66 -0.40 16.43
CA LEU A 171 7.03 -0.16 15.03
C LEU A 171 8.55 -0.20 14.81
N PHE A 172 9.35 0.31 15.75
CA PHE A 172 10.80 0.11 15.71
C PHE A 172 11.20 -1.37 15.87
N GLY A 173 10.49 -2.12 16.71
CA GLY A 173 10.66 -3.56 16.84
C GLY A 173 10.37 -4.31 15.54
N THR A 174 9.25 -4.02 14.86
CA THR A 174 8.91 -4.65 13.58
C THR A 174 9.89 -4.26 12.47
N SER A 175 10.39 -3.02 12.49
CA SER A 175 11.48 -2.57 11.62
C SER A 175 12.74 -3.40 11.84
N LEU A 176 13.18 -3.55 13.08
CA LEU A 176 14.39 -4.30 13.42
C LEU A 176 14.28 -5.77 13.02
N VAL A 177 13.14 -6.39 13.27
CA VAL A 177 12.88 -7.80 12.89
C VAL A 177 12.97 -7.96 11.36
N SER A 178 12.34 -7.07 10.60
CA SER A 178 12.39 -7.11 9.12
C SER A 178 13.80 -6.90 8.59
N PHE A 179 14.57 -6.00 9.21
CA PHE A 179 15.96 -5.74 8.86
C PHE A 179 16.86 -6.95 9.17
N VAL A 180 16.71 -7.56 10.34
CA VAL A 180 17.46 -8.77 10.71
C VAL A 180 17.15 -9.90 9.74
N PHE A 181 15.88 -10.10 9.37
CA PHE A 181 15.52 -11.06 8.31
C PHE A 181 16.30 -10.74 7.04
N LEU A 182 16.21 -9.51 6.52
CA LEU A 182 16.91 -9.13 5.29
C LEU A 182 18.41 -9.44 5.35
N ILE A 183 19.09 -9.08 6.44
CA ILE A 183 20.51 -9.35 6.62
C ILE A 183 20.80 -10.85 6.68
N CYS A 184 19.99 -11.63 7.40
CA CYS A 184 20.14 -13.08 7.41
C CYS A 184 19.96 -13.67 6.01
N ALA A 185 18.95 -13.23 5.26
CA ALA A 185 18.65 -13.72 3.90
C ALA A 185 19.77 -13.41 2.90
N MET A 186 20.48 -12.28 3.08
CA MET A 186 21.65 -11.93 2.27
C MET A 186 22.91 -12.77 2.56
N ASN A 187 22.95 -13.49 3.69
CA ASN A 187 24.17 -14.13 4.20
C ASN A 187 24.03 -15.64 4.42
N LEU A 188 22.81 -16.19 4.41
CA LEU A 188 22.55 -17.60 4.63
C LEU A 188 21.87 -18.19 3.40
N ASP A 189 22.44 -19.28 2.88
CA ASP A 189 21.81 -20.03 1.81
C ASP A 189 20.46 -20.63 2.25
N SER A 190 19.56 -20.75 1.30
CA SER A 190 18.29 -21.46 1.47
C SER A 190 18.29 -22.78 0.72
N SER A 191 17.25 -23.60 0.89
CA SER A 191 17.06 -24.83 0.09
C SER A 191 17.10 -24.60 -1.42
N ASN A 192 16.59 -23.46 -1.91
CA ASN A 192 16.32 -23.23 -3.33
C ASN A 192 17.02 -22.00 -3.93
N ILE A 193 17.66 -21.16 -3.11
CA ILE A 193 18.26 -19.88 -3.49
C ILE A 193 19.58 -19.71 -2.73
N ASP A 194 20.64 -19.36 -3.45
CA ASP A 194 21.94 -19.03 -2.88
C ASP A 194 21.98 -17.59 -2.33
N ALA A 195 22.78 -17.37 -1.28
CA ALA A 195 22.90 -16.07 -0.64
C ALA A 195 23.50 -14.99 -1.56
N VAL A 196 24.34 -15.37 -2.53
CA VAL A 196 24.94 -14.43 -3.48
C VAL A 196 23.90 -13.96 -4.50
N GLY A 197 23.14 -14.88 -5.08
CA GLY A 197 22.02 -14.59 -5.98
C GLY A 197 20.96 -13.73 -5.30
N PHE A 198 20.54 -14.08 -4.07
CA PHE A 198 19.56 -13.25 -3.34
C PHE A 198 20.08 -11.83 -3.08
N ARG A 199 21.37 -11.68 -2.73
CA ARG A 199 22.01 -10.38 -2.49
C ARG A 199 22.01 -9.48 -3.72
N GLU A 200 22.18 -10.05 -4.91
CA GLU A 200 22.06 -9.30 -6.16
C GLU A 200 20.68 -8.67 -6.30
N TYR A 201 19.62 -9.46 -6.07
CA TYR A 201 18.24 -8.95 -6.08
C TYR A 201 17.96 -7.92 -5.00
N VAL A 202 18.60 -8.03 -3.83
CA VAL A 202 18.50 -7.00 -2.78
C VAL A 202 19.06 -5.67 -3.28
N TRP A 203 20.25 -5.67 -3.91
CA TRP A 203 20.84 -4.44 -4.44
C TRP A 203 20.05 -3.83 -5.58
N LEU A 204 19.51 -4.67 -6.48
CA LEU A 204 18.59 -4.22 -7.53
C LEU A 204 17.34 -3.56 -6.93
N SER A 205 16.76 -4.18 -5.90
CA SER A 205 15.60 -3.63 -5.19
C SER A 205 15.90 -2.29 -4.50
N VAL A 206 17.09 -2.15 -3.90
CA VAL A 206 17.53 -0.86 -3.34
C VAL A 206 17.62 0.21 -4.44
N ALA A 207 18.19 -0.12 -5.59
CA ALA A 207 18.29 0.81 -6.72
C ALA A 207 16.90 1.23 -7.23
N ASP A 208 15.97 0.27 -7.38
CA ASP A 208 14.60 0.54 -7.80
C ASP A 208 13.87 1.47 -6.82
N LEU A 209 13.95 1.18 -5.51
CA LEU A 209 13.31 1.99 -4.48
C LEU A 209 13.89 3.42 -4.41
N ILE A 210 15.21 3.56 -4.51
CA ILE A 210 15.86 4.88 -4.58
C ILE A 210 15.39 5.62 -5.83
N GLY A 211 15.34 4.94 -6.99
CA GLY A 211 14.84 5.50 -8.24
C GLY A 211 13.41 6.01 -8.13
N ILE A 212 12.51 5.24 -7.50
CA ILE A 212 11.12 5.63 -7.26
C ILE A 212 11.06 6.87 -6.35
N VAL A 213 11.83 6.90 -5.26
CA VAL A 213 11.83 8.04 -4.32
C VAL A 213 12.32 9.31 -5.02
N ILE A 214 13.48 9.26 -5.69
CA ILE A 214 14.05 10.40 -6.40
C ILE A 214 13.12 10.86 -7.53
N GLY A 215 12.61 9.92 -8.32
CA GLY A 215 11.67 10.21 -9.41
C GLY A 215 10.38 10.88 -8.90
N SER A 216 9.84 10.42 -7.78
CA SER A 216 8.65 11.01 -7.15
C SER A 216 8.94 12.44 -6.65
N MET A 217 10.09 12.68 -6.02
CA MET A 217 10.48 14.02 -5.57
C MET A 217 10.66 14.98 -6.76
N LEU A 218 11.32 14.54 -7.82
CA LEU A 218 11.49 15.33 -9.05
C LEU A 218 10.15 15.65 -9.72
N ALA A 219 9.22 14.70 -9.75
CA ALA A 219 7.87 14.92 -10.27
C ALA A 219 7.12 16.01 -9.49
N ILE A 220 7.19 15.96 -8.14
CA ILE A 220 6.59 17.00 -7.27
C ILE A 220 7.21 18.37 -7.54
N ILE A 221 8.55 18.45 -7.62
CA ILE A 221 9.26 19.71 -7.89
C ILE A 221 8.87 20.26 -9.25
N CYS A 222 8.79 19.42 -10.28
CA CYS A 222 8.37 19.83 -11.62
C CYS A 222 6.96 20.42 -11.60
N PHE A 223 6.01 19.72 -10.96
CA PHE A 223 4.63 20.19 -10.84
C PHE A 223 4.53 21.51 -10.06
N ALA A 224 5.20 21.61 -8.92
CA ALA A 224 5.26 22.84 -8.13
C ALA A 224 5.88 24.01 -8.91
N SER A 225 6.92 23.74 -9.70
CA SER A 225 7.57 24.76 -10.54
C SER A 225 6.63 25.27 -11.62
N VAL A 226 5.86 24.39 -12.27
CA VAL A 226 4.86 24.77 -13.28
C VAL A 226 3.78 25.65 -12.64
N ILE A 227 3.26 25.27 -11.47
CA ILE A 227 2.27 26.09 -10.74
C ILE A 227 2.87 27.46 -10.40
N PHE A 228 4.07 27.50 -9.84
CA PHE A 228 4.73 28.74 -9.45
C PHE A 228 4.93 29.69 -10.64
N VAL A 229 5.43 29.16 -11.76
CA VAL A 229 5.59 29.94 -13.00
C VAL A 229 4.22 30.44 -13.49
N TYR A 230 3.21 29.59 -13.49
CA TYR A 230 1.87 29.98 -13.92
C TYR A 230 1.27 31.08 -13.02
N GLU A 231 1.28 30.91 -11.71
CA GLU A 231 0.77 31.89 -10.75
C GLU A 231 1.50 33.22 -10.81
N SER A 232 2.83 33.21 -10.96
CA SER A 232 3.63 34.44 -11.09
C SER A 232 3.31 35.24 -12.35
N THR A 233 2.70 34.62 -13.37
CA THR A 233 2.26 35.30 -14.61
C THR A 233 0.81 35.78 -14.57
N LEU A 234 0.02 35.37 -13.57
CA LEU A 234 -1.37 35.80 -13.46
C LEU A 234 -1.44 37.28 -13.03
N PRO A 235 -2.36 38.07 -13.62
CA PRO A 235 -2.60 39.43 -13.15
C PRO A 235 -3.07 39.39 -11.69
N LYS A 236 -2.64 40.38 -10.90
CA LYS A 236 -3.08 40.50 -9.51
C LYS A 236 -4.61 40.48 -9.46
N PRO A 237 -5.23 39.75 -8.51
CA PRO A 237 -6.67 39.76 -8.36
C PRO A 237 -7.13 41.21 -8.20
N LYS A 238 -8.22 41.56 -8.88
CA LYS A 238 -8.82 42.89 -8.72
C LYS A 238 -9.12 43.08 -7.24
N SER A 239 -8.54 44.12 -6.64
CA SER A 239 -8.95 44.53 -5.30
C SER A 239 -10.44 44.79 -5.35
N ILE A 240 -11.17 44.15 -4.45
CA ILE A 240 -12.57 44.50 -4.24
C ILE A 240 -12.54 45.93 -3.71
N ASP A 241 -13.35 46.81 -4.29
CA ASP A 241 -13.50 48.16 -3.76
C ASP A 241 -14.05 48.09 -2.33
N ALA A 242 -13.77 49.12 -1.53
CA ALA A 242 -14.33 49.19 -0.18
C ALA A 242 -15.87 49.07 -0.26
N PRO A 243 -16.51 48.30 0.64
CA PRO A 243 -17.94 48.07 0.58
C PRO A 243 -18.68 49.40 0.62
N THR A 244 -19.66 49.54 -0.27
CA THR A 244 -20.47 50.74 -0.35
C THR A 244 -21.36 50.88 0.90
N ASN A 245 -21.81 52.09 1.20
CA ASN A 245 -22.73 52.33 2.32
C ASN A 245 -24.03 51.51 2.21
N GLU A 246 -24.48 51.20 0.98
CA GLU A 246 -25.63 50.33 0.72
C GLU A 246 -25.34 48.86 1.01
N GLU A 247 -24.14 48.37 0.69
CA GLU A 247 -23.73 47.01 1.05
C GLU A 247 -23.53 46.87 2.56
N LEU A 248 -22.96 47.88 3.21
CA LEU A 248 -22.82 47.94 4.67
C LEU A 248 -24.17 47.97 5.38
N SER A 249 -25.15 48.72 4.87
CA SER A 249 -26.50 48.72 5.44
C SER A 249 -27.19 47.37 5.27
N LYS A 250 -27.02 46.72 4.11
CA LYS A 250 -27.55 45.38 3.83
C LYS A 250 -26.90 44.31 4.72
N ILE A 251 -25.58 44.40 4.93
CA ILE A 251 -24.84 43.53 5.86
C ILE A 251 -25.33 43.75 7.30
N SER A 252 -25.48 45.01 7.72
CA SER A 252 -26.01 45.35 9.04
C SER A 252 -27.42 44.78 9.25
N GLN A 253 -28.28 44.88 8.23
CA GLN A 253 -29.63 44.35 8.27
C GLN A 253 -29.66 42.82 8.32
N VAL A 254 -28.84 42.14 7.51
CA VAL A 254 -28.70 40.67 7.59
C VAL A 254 -28.13 40.21 8.94
N ILE A 255 -27.22 40.99 9.52
CA ILE A 255 -26.68 40.72 10.86
C ILE A 255 -27.77 40.90 11.92
N LEU A 256 -28.57 41.97 11.86
CA LEU A 256 -29.71 42.20 12.75
C LEU A 256 -30.77 41.10 12.62
N ASP A 257 -31.12 40.72 11.38
CA ASP A 257 -32.11 39.67 11.11
C ASP A 257 -31.66 38.29 11.64
N ASN A 258 -30.35 38.00 11.63
CA ASN A 258 -29.79 36.72 12.13
C ASN A 258 -29.39 36.74 13.61
N LEU A 259 -29.10 37.91 14.19
CA LEU A 259 -28.87 38.05 15.62
C LEU A 259 -30.18 38.12 16.42
N GLY A 260 -31.33 38.10 15.75
CA GLY A 260 -32.63 38.29 16.38
C GLY A 260 -32.78 39.75 16.80
N GLY A 261 -32.98 40.64 15.82
CA GLY A 261 -33.36 42.02 16.08
C GLY A 261 -34.63 42.07 16.93
N GLU A 262 -34.50 42.71 18.09
CA GLU A 262 -35.52 43.33 18.94
C GLU A 262 -36.93 42.70 18.94
N GLU A 263 -37.26 42.03 20.05
CA GLU A 263 -38.39 42.55 20.84
C GLU A 263 -38.01 43.91 21.45
#